data_AF-A0A2D9CGF9-F1
#
_entry.id   AF-A0A2D9CGF9-F1
#
_cell.length_a   1.000
_cell.length_b   1.000
_cell.length_c   1.000
_cell.angle_alpha   90.00
_cell.angle_beta   90.00
_cell.angle_gamma   90.00
#
_symmetry.space_group_name_H-M   'P 1'
#
loop_
_entity.id
_entity.type
_entity.pdbx_description
1 polymer ?
#
loop_
_entity_poly.entity_id
_entity_poly.type
_entity_poly.pdbx_seq_one_letter_code
_entity_poly.pdbx_strand_id
1 'polypeptide(L)'
;MLPALKTTVMSNDERRKHRALIVIKCKSMLARFYEANLDPVVRKEIYTGWVEALEDYEMDEIDAACKRHLSETPNRRPHEGHIKQMIIKARGERIKRLPPVREPYSASEDRPEISDEDREARRKAADRIMKQFGFGK
;
A
#
# COMPACT_ATOMS: atom_id res chain seq x y z
N MET A 1 -3.41 8.95 1.49
CA MET A 1 -2.29 7.99 1.43
C MET A 1 -2.82 6.65 0.94
N LEU A 2 -2.38 6.19 -0.23
CA LEU A 2 -2.66 4.82 -0.70
C LEU A 2 -1.89 3.83 0.20
N PRO A 3 -2.43 2.63 0.47
CA PRO A 3 -1.68 1.63 1.23
C PRO A 3 -0.43 1.26 0.42
N ALA A 4 0.68 1.07 1.13
CA ALA A 4 1.94 0.67 0.52
C ALA A 4 1.69 -0.49 -0.47
N LEU A 5 1.94 -0.22 -1.76
CA LEU A 5 2.31 -1.26 -2.72
C LEU A 5 3.46 -2.07 -2.10
N LYS A 6 3.69 -3.32 -2.53
CA LYS A 6 4.88 -4.09 -2.14
C LYS A 6 6.11 -3.17 -2.09
N THR A 7 6.52 -2.75 -0.89
CA THR A 7 7.66 -1.85 -0.70
C THR A 7 8.97 -2.62 -0.77
N THR A 8 8.89 -3.96 -0.72
CA THR A 8 10.01 -4.86 -0.92
C THR A 8 10.09 -5.22 -2.40
N VAL A 9 11.17 -4.79 -3.06
CA VAL A 9 11.50 -5.21 -4.41
C VAL A 9 11.81 -6.71 -4.37
N MET A 10 10.96 -7.53 -4.99
CA MET A 10 11.16 -8.97 -5.09
C MET A 10 12.40 -9.27 -5.95
N SER A 11 13.15 -10.32 -5.62
CA SER A 11 14.17 -10.85 -6.52
C SER A 11 13.53 -11.35 -7.83
N ASN A 12 14.32 -11.46 -8.89
CA ASN A 12 13.82 -11.96 -10.18
C ASN A 12 13.23 -13.37 -10.07
N ASP A 13 13.79 -14.25 -9.23
CA ASP A 13 13.26 -15.61 -9.03
C ASP A 13 11.93 -15.60 -8.27
N GLU A 14 11.82 -14.79 -7.21
CA GLU A 14 10.56 -14.62 -6.47
C GLU A 14 9.48 -14.02 -7.35
N ARG A 15 9.82 -12.99 -8.15
CA ARG A 15 8.88 -12.39 -9.10
C ARG A 15 8.40 -13.43 -10.12
N ARG A 16 9.31 -14.23 -10.68
CA ARG A 16 8.95 -15.32 -11.61
C ARG A 16 8.00 -16.33 -10.96
N LYS A 17 8.30 -16.77 -9.73
CA LYS A 17 7.44 -17.69 -8.96
C LYS A 17 6.07 -17.07 -8.70
N HIS A 18 6.02 -15.80 -8.32
CA HIS A 18 4.77 -15.08 -8.07
C HIS A 18 3.90 -15.00 -9.33
N ARG A 19 4.48 -14.60 -10.48
CA ARG A 19 3.78 -14.60 -11.77
C ARG A 19 3.24 -15.98 -12.14
N ALA A 20 4.03 -17.04 -11.93
CA ALA A 20 3.60 -18.40 -12.19
C ALA A 20 2.40 -18.81 -11.32
N LEU A 21 2.41 -18.44 -10.04
CA LEU A 21 1.28 -18.69 -9.13
C LEU A 21 0.02 -17.94 -9.56
N ILE A 22 0.14 -16.69 -10.03
CA ILE A 22 -0.99 -15.92 -10.60
C ILE A 22 -1.61 -16.68 -11.78
N VAL A 23 -0.79 -17.17 -12.71
CA VAL A 23 -1.28 -17.93 -13.87
C VAL A 23 -1.98 -19.22 -13.44
N ILE A 24 -1.44 -19.96 -12.47
CA ILE A 24 -2.08 -21.17 -11.92
C ILE A 24 -3.45 -20.81 -11.33
N LYS A 25 -3.54 -19.71 -10.57
CA LYS A 25 -4.80 -19.27 -9.96
C LYS A 25 -5.82 -18.89 -11.03
N CYS A 26 -5.43 -18.10 -12.04
CA CYS A 26 -6.27 -17.75 -13.19
C CYS A 26 -6.82 -19.00 -13.89
N LYS A 27 -5.95 -19.97 -14.22
CA LYS A 27 -6.37 -21.25 -14.82
C LYS A 27 -7.40 -21.98 -13.95
N SER A 28 -7.14 -22.07 -12.64
CA SER A 28 -8.08 -22.74 -11.72
C SER A 28 -9.46 -22.06 -11.65
N MET A 29 -9.49 -20.74 -11.81
CA MET A 29 -10.73 -19.95 -11.82
C MET A 29 -11.50 -20.13 -13.14
N LEU A 30 -10.79 -20.14 -14.28
CA LEU A 30 -11.37 -20.25 -15.60
C LEU A 30 -11.82 -21.67 -15.96
N ALA A 31 -11.13 -22.70 -15.48
CA ALA A 31 -11.47 -24.11 -15.73
C ALA A 31 -12.85 -24.52 -15.19
N ARG A 32 -13.46 -23.71 -14.33
CA ARG A 32 -14.83 -23.90 -13.80
C ARG A 32 -15.91 -23.51 -14.81
N PHE A 33 -15.51 -22.81 -15.87
CA PHE A 33 -16.39 -22.33 -16.93
C PHE A 33 -16.06 -23.08 -18.22
N TYR A 34 -17.04 -23.18 -19.12
CA TYR A 34 -16.80 -23.78 -20.43
C TYR A 34 -15.64 -23.07 -21.13
N GLU A 35 -14.54 -23.80 -21.34
CA GLU A 35 -13.41 -23.34 -22.13
C GLU A 35 -13.71 -23.64 -23.60
N ALA A 36 -14.01 -22.60 -24.38
CA ALA A 36 -13.88 -22.70 -25.82
C ALA A 36 -12.44 -23.13 -26.15
N ASN A 37 -12.25 -23.89 -27.23
CA ASN A 37 -10.92 -24.14 -27.80
C ASN A 37 -10.29 -22.81 -28.24
N LEU A 38 -9.69 -22.11 -27.28
CA LEU A 38 -9.04 -20.83 -27.48
C LEU A 38 -7.73 -21.06 -28.21
N ASP A 39 -7.49 -20.23 -29.21
CA ASP A 39 -6.20 -20.12 -29.87
C ASP A 39 -5.08 -19.94 -28.81
N PRO A 40 -3.94 -20.65 -28.92
CA PRO A 40 -2.85 -20.56 -27.95
C PRO A 40 -2.33 -19.14 -27.72
N VAL A 41 -2.32 -18.29 -28.75
CA VAL A 41 -1.90 -16.88 -28.65
C VAL A 41 -2.91 -16.10 -27.81
N VAL A 42 -4.21 -16.25 -28.08
CA VAL A 42 -5.27 -15.59 -27.30
C VAL A 42 -5.21 -16.04 -25.84
N ARG A 43 -4.98 -17.33 -25.59
CA ARG A 43 -4.83 -17.88 -24.23
C ARG A 43 -3.64 -17.25 -23.50
N LYS A 44 -2.52 -17.05 -24.20
CA LYS A 44 -1.33 -16.38 -23.65
C LYS A 44 -1.64 -14.94 -23.27
N GLU A 45 -2.30 -14.18 -24.15
CA GLU A 45 -2.69 -12.79 -23.89
C GLU A 45 -3.60 -12.66 -22.67
N ILE A 46 -4.58 -13.55 -22.51
CA ILE A 46 -5.41 -13.60 -21.30
C ILE A 46 -4.52 -13.75 -20.06
N TYR A 47 -3.63 -14.74 -20.02
CA TYR A 47 -2.78 -14.95 -18.84
C TYR A 47 -1.80 -13.79 -18.60
N THR A 48 -1.30 -13.14 -19.64
CA THR A 48 -0.50 -11.91 -19.52
C THR A 48 -1.30 -10.82 -18.81
N GLY A 49 -2.54 -10.55 -19.25
CA GLY A 49 -3.40 -9.53 -18.63
C GLY A 49 -3.68 -9.82 -17.15
N TRP A 50 -3.88 -11.09 -16.77
CA TRP A 50 -4.01 -11.48 -15.37
C TRP A 50 -2.75 -11.21 -14.54
N VAL A 51 -1.57 -11.49 -15.11
CA VAL A 51 -0.30 -11.21 -14.42
C VAL A 51 -0.08 -9.71 -14.26
N GLU A 52 -0.24 -8.93 -15.32
CA GLU A 52 -0.08 -7.47 -15.29
C GLU A 52 -1.05 -6.80 -14.33
N ALA A 53 -2.29 -7.31 -14.25
CA ALA A 53 -3.29 -6.76 -13.35
C ALA A 53 -3.00 -7.06 -11.87
N LEU A 54 -2.30 -8.17 -11.56
CA LEU A 54 -2.23 -8.73 -10.21
C LEU A 54 -0.82 -8.80 -9.58
N GLU A 55 0.25 -8.62 -10.34
CA GLU A 55 1.64 -8.79 -9.88
C GLU A 55 2.04 -7.88 -8.70
N ASP A 56 1.38 -6.72 -8.55
CA ASP A 56 1.63 -5.76 -7.46
C ASP A 56 0.96 -6.14 -6.13
N TYR A 57 0.14 -7.20 -6.12
CA TYR A 57 -0.61 -7.63 -4.94
C TYR A 57 0.00 -8.90 -4.32
N GLU A 58 -0.27 -9.11 -3.03
CA GLU A 58 0.17 -10.35 -2.37
C GLU A 58 -0.71 -11.54 -2.78
N MET A 59 -0.13 -12.74 -2.77
CA MET A 59 -0.88 -13.97 -3.10
C MET A 59 -2.09 -14.17 -2.18
N ASP A 60 -1.99 -13.79 -0.90
CA ASP A 60 -3.10 -13.88 0.05
C ASP A 60 -4.26 -12.96 -0.32
N GLU A 61 -3.97 -11.77 -0.86
CA GLU A 61 -4.99 -10.82 -1.30
C GLU A 61 -5.70 -11.34 -2.55
N ILE A 62 -4.92 -11.88 -3.50
CA ILE A 62 -5.44 -12.50 -4.72
C ILE A 62 -6.34 -13.69 -4.36
N ASP A 63 -5.88 -14.55 -3.46
CA ASP A 63 -6.64 -15.73 -3.02
C ASP A 63 -7.93 -15.36 -2.30
N ALA A 64 -7.89 -14.36 -1.42
CA ALA A 64 -9.08 -13.84 -0.75
C ALA A 64 -10.10 -13.27 -1.75
N ALA A 65 -9.63 -12.52 -2.76
CA ALA A 65 -10.48 -11.95 -3.80
C ALA A 65 -11.08 -13.04 -4.70
N CYS A 66 -10.30 -14.05 -5.11
CA CYS A 66 -10.80 -15.20 -5.87
C CYS A 66 -11.90 -15.96 -5.10
N LYS A 67 -11.67 -16.25 -3.81
CA LYS A 67 -12.67 -16.90 -2.94
C LYS A 67 -13.95 -16.06 -2.84
N ARG A 68 -13.81 -14.74 -2.68
CA ARG A 68 -14.94 -13.82 -2.65
C ARG A 68 -15.73 -13.84 -3.96
N HIS A 69 -15.06 -13.77 -5.11
CA HIS A 69 -15.72 -13.83 -6.43
C HIS A 69 -16.55 -15.10 -6.61
N LEU A 70 -15.99 -16.24 -6.20
CA LEU A 70 -16.69 -17.52 -6.28
C LEU A 70 -17.92 -17.59 -5.36
N SER A 71 -17.88 -16.89 -4.23
CA SER A 71 -19.00 -16.83 -3.29
C SER A 71 -20.08 -15.83 -3.69
N GLU A 72 -19.69 -14.62 -4.11
CA GLU A 72 -20.62 -13.50 -4.37
C GLU A 72 -21.19 -13.56 -5.79
N THR A 73 -20.44 -14.10 -6.74
CA THR A 73 -20.78 -14.12 -8.17
C THR A 73 -20.47 -15.47 -8.84
N PRO A 74 -21.02 -16.59 -8.33
CA PRO A 74 -20.66 -17.93 -8.79
C PRO A 74 -20.96 -18.17 -10.28
N ASN A 75 -22.00 -17.53 -10.81
CA ASN A 75 -22.45 -17.72 -12.19
C ASN A 75 -21.73 -16.82 -13.21
N ARG A 76 -20.86 -15.91 -12.76
CA ARG A 76 -20.16 -14.97 -13.65
C ARG A 76 -18.73 -15.42 -13.85
N ARG A 77 -18.34 -15.58 -15.12
CA ARG A 77 -16.96 -15.88 -15.49
C ARG A 77 -16.02 -14.77 -14.95
N PRO A 78 -14.99 -15.13 -14.18
CA PRO A 78 -14.06 -14.15 -13.62
C PRO A 78 -13.19 -13.55 -14.71
N HIS A 79 -12.84 -12.28 -14.55
CA HIS A 79 -11.83 -11.58 -15.33
C HIS A 79 -10.93 -10.80 -14.37
N GLU A 80 -9.73 -10.46 -14.83
CA GLU A 80 -8.68 -9.85 -14.03
C GLU A 80 -9.14 -8.56 -13.34
N GLY A 81 -9.91 -7.73 -14.06
CA GLY A 81 -10.51 -6.51 -13.50
C GLY A 81 -11.42 -6.73 -12.28
N HIS A 82 -12.23 -7.81 -12.25
CA HIS A 82 -13.10 -8.11 -11.10
C HIS A 82 -12.27 -8.39 -9.86
N ILE A 83 -11.27 -9.27 -10.01
CA ILE A 83 -10.42 -9.68 -8.90
C ILE A 83 -9.62 -8.47 -8.38
N LYS A 84 -9.04 -7.67 -9.28
CA LYS A 84 -8.35 -6.43 -8.92
C LYS A 84 -9.24 -5.47 -8.14
N GLN A 85 -10.48 -5.23 -8.61
CA GLN A 85 -11.44 -4.37 -7.90
C GLN A 85 -11.78 -4.90 -6.50
N MET A 86 -11.94 -6.22 -6.35
CA MET A 86 -12.19 -6.84 -5.04
C MET A 86 -11.01 -6.64 -4.07
N ILE A 87 -9.77 -6.73 -4.56
CA ILE A 87 -8.57 -6.45 -3.77
C ILE A 87 -8.52 -4.98 -3.35
N ILE A 88 -8.71 -4.05 -4.29
CA ILE A 88 -8.70 -2.60 -4.01
C ILE A 88 -9.76 -2.24 -2.96
N LYS A 89 -10.98 -2.77 -3.11
CA LYS A 89 -12.06 -2.59 -2.13
C LYS A 89 -11.66 -3.13 -0.76
N ALA A 90 -11.11 -4.34 -0.69
CA ALA A 90 -10.66 -4.94 0.57
C ALA A 90 -9.55 -4.11 1.26
N ARG A 91 -8.59 -3.59 0.48
CA ARG A 91 -7.56 -2.68 0.99
C ARG A 91 -8.17 -1.37 1.52
N GLY A 92 -9.11 -0.77 0.79
CA GLY A 92 -9.82 0.43 1.23
C GLY A 92 -10.56 0.22 2.55
N GLU A 93 -11.27 -0.89 2.71
CA GLU A 93 -11.94 -1.23 3.97
C GLU A 93 -10.97 -1.48 5.12
N ARG A 94 -9.79 -2.06 4.85
CA ARG A 94 -8.73 -2.21 5.86
C ARG A 94 -8.24 -0.85 6.35
N ILE A 95 -8.01 0.10 5.44
CA ILE A 95 -7.57 1.45 5.78
C ILE A 95 -8.60 2.18 6.63
N LYS A 96 -9.89 2.11 6.27
CA LYS A 96 -10.96 2.75 7.03
C LYS A 96 -11.05 2.25 8.48
N ARG A 97 -10.60 1.03 8.76
CA ARG A 97 -10.57 0.43 10.11
C ARG A 97 -9.33 0.81 10.90
N LEU A 98 -8.29 1.35 10.27
CA LEU A 98 -7.12 1.82 11.00
C LEU A 98 -7.50 3.05 11.83
N PRO A 99 -6.98 3.17 13.06
CA PRO A 99 -7.16 4.39 13.84
C PRO A 99 -6.61 5.59 13.04
N PRO A 100 -7.23 6.78 13.13
CA PRO A 100 -6.71 7.96 12.48
C PRO A 100 -5.26 8.17 12.92
N VAL A 101 -4.37 8.34 11.94
CA VAL A 101 -2.98 8.70 12.22
C VAL A 101 -3.03 10.02 12.97
N ARG A 102 -2.62 10.02 14.23
CA ARG A 102 -2.38 11.27 14.95
C ARG A 102 -1.28 11.98 14.18
N GLU A 103 -1.55 13.19 13.71
CA GLU A 103 -0.49 14.04 13.19
C GLU A 103 0.59 14.14 14.27
N PRO A 104 1.88 14.06 13.88
CA PRO A 104 2.95 14.23 14.85
C PRO A 104 2.74 15.57 15.54
N TYR A 105 2.53 15.53 16.85
CA TYR A 105 2.31 16.70 17.69
C TYR A 105 3.37 17.74 17.33
N SER A 106 2.96 18.85 16.71
CA SER A 106 3.91 19.88 16.37
C SER A 106 4.29 20.55 17.68
N ALA A 107 5.55 20.42 18.10
CA ALA A 107 6.04 21.08 19.33
C ALA A 107 5.93 22.63 19.26
N SER A 108 5.50 23.17 18.11
CA SER A 108 5.15 24.56 17.87
C SER A 108 3.79 24.98 18.43
N GLU A 109 2.81 24.09 18.53
CA GLU A 109 1.43 24.47 18.94
C GLU A 109 1.31 24.72 20.45
N ASP A 110 2.20 24.13 21.25
CA ASP A 110 2.25 24.28 22.71
C ASP A 110 3.32 25.26 23.20
N ARG A 111 3.98 26.00 22.30
CA ARG A 111 4.98 26.97 22.74
C ARG A 111 4.25 28.17 23.34
N PRO A 112 4.33 28.42 24.67
CA PRO A 112 3.72 29.61 25.25
C PRO A 112 4.31 30.84 24.55
N GLU A 113 3.45 31.81 24.21
CA GLU A 113 3.90 33.09 23.69
C GLU A 113 4.81 33.73 24.73
N ILE A 114 6.10 33.85 24.40
CA ILE A 114 7.09 34.47 25.26
C ILE A 114 6.88 35.98 25.14
N SER A 115 6.58 36.64 26.26
CA SER A 115 6.47 38.09 26.33
C SER A 115 7.78 38.77 25.87
N ASP A 116 7.70 40.01 25.40
CA ASP A 116 8.91 40.74 25.00
C ASP A 116 9.88 40.95 26.16
N GLU A 117 9.36 41.09 27.39
CA GLU A 117 10.14 41.19 28.63
C GLU A 117 10.90 39.89 28.92
N ASP A 118 10.24 38.73 28.81
CA ASP A 118 10.89 37.42 28.98
C ASP A 118 11.93 37.14 27.90
N ARG A 119 11.70 37.62 26.67
CA ARG A 119 12.65 37.50 25.56
C ARG A 119 13.91 38.30 25.82
N GLU A 120 13.76 39.52 26.35
CA GLU A 120 14.90 40.37 26.71
C GLU A 120 15.67 39.82 27.91
N ALA A 121 14.97 39.32 28.93
CA ALA A 121 15.59 38.69 30.09
C ALA A 121 16.43 37.46 29.71
N ARG A 122 15.90 36.60 28.83
CA ARG A 122 16.63 35.43 28.29
C ARG A 122 17.85 35.84 27.47
N ARG A 123 17.74 36.91 26.66
CA ARG A 123 18.86 37.45 25.89
C ARG A 123 19.98 37.95 26.81
N LYS A 124 19.64 38.74 27.83
CA LYS A 124 20.61 39.22 28.84
C LYS A 124 21.28 38.07 29.61
N ALA A 125 20.52 37.05 29.97
CA ALA A 125 21.05 35.86 30.63
C ALA A 125 22.01 35.08 29.72
N ALA A 126 21.66 34.89 28.45
CA ALA A 126 22.53 34.26 27.45
C ALA A 126 23.82 35.06 27.24
N ASP A 127 23.73 36.38 27.09
CA ASP A 127 24.90 37.25 26.94
C ASP A 127 25.83 37.19 28.17
N ARG A 128 25.26 37.11 29.38
CA ARG A 128 26.03 36.95 30.62
C ARG A 128 26.77 35.63 30.67
N ILE A 129 26.11 34.53 30.30
CA ILE A 129 26.71 33.19 30.24
C ILE A 129 27.83 33.16 29.18
N MET A 130 27.57 33.69 27.98
CA MET A 130 28.56 33.74 26.91
C MET A 130 29.80 34.54 27.29
N LYS A 131 29.63 35.67 28.00
CA LYS A 131 30.76 36.45 28.55
C LYS A 131 31.52 35.70 29.63
N GLN A 132 30.83 34.99 30.53
CA GLN A 132 31.46 34.20 31.59
C GLN A 132 32.36 33.09 31.03
N PHE A 133 31.98 32.48 29.91
CA PHE A 133 32.75 31.43 29.25
C PHE A 133 33.69 31.93 28.13
N GLY A 134 33.88 33.25 28.00
CA GLY A 134 34.85 33.84 27.08
C GLY A 134 34.42 33.88 25.60
N PHE A 135 33.14 33.67 25.30
CA PHE A 135 32.59 33.67 23.94
C PHE A 135 31.92 34.99 23.51
N GLY A 136 31.86 35.98 24.40
CA GLY A 136 31.34 37.32 24.09
C GLY A 136 32.47 38.35 23.95
N LYS A 137 32.46 39.12 22.86
CA LYS A 137 33.30 40.34 22.74
C LYS A 137 32.87 41.41 23.75
#